data_AF-A0A7W0ZAN7-F1
#
_entry.id   AF-A0A7W0ZAN7-F1
#
_cell.length_a   1.000
_cell.length_b   1.000
_cell.length_c   1.000
_cell.angle_alpha   90.00
_cell.angle_beta   90.00
_cell.angle_gamma   90.00
#
_symmetry.space_group_name_H-M   'P 1'
#
loop_
_entity.id
_entity.type
_entity.pdbx_description
1 polymer ?
#
loop_
_entity_poly.entity_id
_entity_poly.type
_entity_poly.pdbx_seq_one_letter_code
_entity_poly.pdbx_strand_id
1 'polypeptide(L)'
;MIETWQRVLVLAPHTDDGEFGCGGTMARLVEAGIEVHYVAFSIATRSLPSGFAPDTLAREVREATAALGIPEAQLTVHDFDVRTFPERRQDILELLVALWEELRPDAVFQPSHHDVHQDHQTVAQEGLRAFKRTTVLGYEIPWNNLDFSYGAYIALEQRHLDRKVAALERY
;
A
#
# COMPACT_ATOMS: atom_id res chain seq x y z
N MET A 1 19.48 1.34 -7.74
CA MET A 1 18.57 2.31 -8.38
C MET A 1 17.22 1.62 -8.42
N ILE A 2 16.12 2.27 -8.06
CA ILE A 2 14.81 1.59 -7.96
C ILE A 2 14.37 1.00 -9.31
N GLU A 3 14.93 1.52 -10.40
CA GLU A 3 14.74 1.09 -11.79
C GLU A 3 15.39 -0.27 -12.12
N THR A 4 16.19 -0.84 -11.23
CA THR A 4 16.76 -2.19 -11.44
C THR A 4 15.86 -3.30 -10.93
N TRP A 5 14.77 -2.95 -10.23
CA TRP A 5 13.78 -3.91 -9.78
C TRP A 5 12.92 -4.39 -10.95
N GLN A 6 12.41 -5.61 -10.84
CA GLN A 6 11.43 -6.18 -11.78
C GLN A 6 10.03 -6.14 -11.19
N ARG A 7 9.92 -6.38 -9.88
CA ARG A 7 8.64 -6.45 -9.17
C ARG A 7 8.68 -5.80 -7.81
N VAL A 8 7.64 -5.03 -7.51
CA VAL A 8 7.45 -4.33 -6.24
C VAL A 8 6.07 -4.68 -5.68
N LEU A 9 5.99 -4.85 -4.37
CA LEU A 9 4.75 -5.05 -3.64
C LEU A 9 4.44 -3.84 -2.76
N VAL A 10 3.20 -3.39 -2.77
CA VAL A 10 2.68 -2.29 -1.94
C VAL A 10 1.61 -2.87 -1.03
N LEU A 11 1.84 -2.74 0.28
CA LEU A 11 0.93 -3.18 1.32
C LEU A 11 0.19 -1.96 1.85
N ALA A 12 -1.13 -1.92 1.69
CA ALA A 12 -2.00 -0.83 2.13
C ALA A 12 -3.01 -1.35 3.16
N PRO A 13 -2.86 -1.03 4.45
CA PRO A 13 -3.82 -1.44 5.47
C PRO A 13 -5.28 -1.11 5.09
N HIS A 14 -5.52 0.12 4.62
CA HIS A 14 -6.80 0.61 4.12
C HIS A 14 -6.66 1.09 2.67
N THR A 15 -7.81 1.34 2.04
CA THR A 15 -7.92 1.51 0.58
C THR A 15 -7.26 2.75 0.00
N ASP A 16 -6.66 3.66 0.75
CA ASP A 16 -6.03 4.92 0.30
C ASP A 16 -4.55 5.08 0.74
N ASP A 17 -4.08 4.22 1.64
CA ASP A 17 -2.78 4.36 2.30
C ASP A 17 -1.61 4.32 1.32
N GLY A 18 -1.65 3.38 0.36
CA GLY A 18 -0.56 3.20 -0.59
C GLY A 18 -0.41 4.40 -1.52
N GLU A 19 -1.51 4.87 -2.09
CA GLU A 19 -1.62 6.02 -2.96
C GLU A 19 -1.16 7.29 -2.24
N PHE A 20 -1.64 7.48 -1.01
CA PHE A 20 -1.29 8.63 -0.20
C PHE A 20 0.19 8.59 0.21
N GLY A 21 0.67 7.46 0.73
CA GLY A 21 2.03 7.33 1.25
C GLY A 21 3.09 7.33 0.16
N CYS A 22 2.87 6.57 -0.92
CA CYS A 22 3.89 6.32 -1.95
C CYS A 22 3.40 6.34 -3.40
N GLY A 23 2.21 6.89 -3.69
CA GLY A 23 1.63 6.89 -5.05
C GLY A 23 2.51 7.52 -6.14
N GLY A 24 3.28 8.55 -5.82
CA GLY A 24 4.24 9.12 -6.78
C GLY A 24 5.38 8.16 -7.10
N THR A 25 5.87 7.41 -6.11
CA THR A 25 6.85 6.35 -6.33
C THR A 25 6.27 5.23 -7.16
N MET A 26 5.03 4.78 -6.87
CA MET A 26 4.34 3.78 -7.68
C MET A 26 4.22 4.21 -9.15
N ALA A 27 3.79 5.45 -9.40
CA ALA A 27 3.71 6.01 -10.74
C ALA A 27 5.06 5.99 -11.47
N ARG A 28 6.16 6.33 -10.79
CA ARG A 28 7.52 6.27 -11.35
C ARG A 28 7.95 4.84 -11.67
N LEU A 29 7.65 3.87 -10.80
CA LEU A 29 7.97 2.46 -11.01
C LEU A 29 7.19 1.89 -12.22
N VAL A 30 5.90 2.19 -12.31
CA VAL A 30 5.06 1.83 -13.46
C VAL A 30 5.60 2.44 -14.76
N GLU A 31 5.98 3.72 -14.74
CA GLU A 31 6.61 4.40 -15.90
C GLU A 31 7.91 3.70 -16.34
N ALA A 32 8.70 3.20 -15.39
CA ALA A 32 9.92 2.44 -15.66
C ALA A 32 9.67 1.00 -16.13
N GLY A 33 8.41 0.56 -16.25
CA GLY A 33 8.05 -0.79 -16.68
C GLY A 33 8.15 -1.85 -15.58
N ILE A 34 8.15 -1.45 -14.31
CA ILE A 34 8.22 -2.35 -13.16
C ILE A 34 6.82 -2.85 -12.80
N GLU A 35 6.71 -4.14 -12.48
CA GLU A 35 5.46 -4.75 -12.01
C GLU A 35 5.16 -4.27 -10.58
N VAL A 36 4.19 -3.37 -10.41
CA VAL A 36 3.73 -2.92 -9.09
C VAL A 36 2.47 -3.70 -8.71
N HIS A 37 2.57 -4.55 -7.68
CA HIS A 37 1.43 -5.23 -7.08
C HIS A 37 0.93 -4.44 -5.87
N TYR A 38 -0.37 -4.21 -5.79
CA TYR A 38 -1.02 -3.48 -4.71
C TYR A 38 -1.94 -4.41 -3.93
N VAL A 39 -1.83 -4.42 -2.60
CA VAL A 39 -2.68 -5.22 -1.72
C VAL A 39 -3.34 -4.32 -0.67
N ALA A 40 -4.65 -4.15 -0.78
CA ALA A 40 -5.48 -3.53 0.26
C ALA A 40 -5.96 -4.61 1.24
N PHE A 41 -5.76 -4.41 2.55
CA PHE A 41 -6.21 -5.38 3.56
C PHE A 41 -7.66 -5.17 3.97
N SER A 42 -8.16 -3.93 3.92
CA SER A 42 -9.53 -3.63 4.28
C SER A 42 -10.10 -2.53 3.40
N ILE A 43 -11.37 -2.70 3.02
CA ILE A 43 -12.17 -1.65 2.37
C ILE A 43 -12.87 -0.73 3.37
N ALA A 44 -12.50 -0.80 4.66
CA ALA A 44 -12.96 0.10 5.71
C ALA A 44 -14.47 0.39 5.76
N THR A 45 -15.29 -0.61 5.44
CA THR A 45 -16.76 -0.47 5.33
C THR A 45 -17.40 0.15 6.58
N ARG A 46 -16.89 -0.15 7.78
CA ARG A 46 -17.41 0.44 9.04
C ARG A 46 -17.10 1.93 9.21
N SER A 47 -16.17 2.47 8.43
CA SER A 47 -15.79 3.88 8.40
C SER A 47 -16.53 4.66 7.31
N LEU A 48 -17.31 3.97 6.45
CA LEU A 48 -18.14 4.64 5.45
C LEU A 48 -19.20 5.52 6.13
N PRO A 49 -19.39 6.77 5.65
CA PRO A 49 -20.50 7.59 6.09
C PRO A 49 -21.85 6.93 5.75
N SER A 50 -22.88 7.26 6.52
CA SER A 50 -24.24 6.77 6.26
C SER A 50 -24.71 7.22 4.86
N GLY A 51 -25.31 6.30 4.11
CA GLY A 51 -25.84 6.56 2.77
C GLY A 51 -24.94 6.11 1.61
N PHE A 52 -23.69 5.74 1.89
CA PHE A 52 -22.80 5.16 0.88
C PHE A 52 -23.05 3.66 0.70
N ALA A 53 -22.82 3.17 -0.51
CA ALA A 53 -22.90 1.73 -0.80
C ALA A 53 -21.71 1.00 -0.14
N PRO A 54 -21.88 -0.21 0.41
CA PRO A 54 -20.80 -0.92 1.11
C PRO A 54 -19.55 -1.20 0.25
N ASP A 55 -19.71 -1.26 -1.07
CA ASP A 55 -18.64 -1.52 -2.05
C ASP A 55 -17.94 -0.25 -2.54
N THR A 56 -18.29 0.93 -2.01
CA THR A 56 -17.79 2.23 -2.47
C THR A 56 -16.27 2.26 -2.47
N LEU A 57 -15.63 2.02 -1.32
CA LEU A 57 -14.17 2.07 -1.18
C LEU A 57 -13.46 0.99 -2.02
N ALA A 58 -14.10 -0.15 -2.26
CA ALA A 58 -13.58 -1.17 -3.16
C ALA A 58 -13.58 -0.71 -4.63
N ARG A 59 -14.57 0.09 -5.05
CA ARG A 59 -14.60 0.71 -6.38
C ARG A 59 -13.55 1.81 -6.48
N GLU A 60 -13.46 2.67 -5.48
CA GLU A 60 -12.55 3.81 -5.46
C GLU A 60 -11.08 3.37 -5.54
N VAL A 61 -10.65 2.34 -4.79
CA VAL A 61 -9.28 1.82 -4.89
C VAL A 61 -8.96 1.22 -6.26
N ARG A 62 -9.94 0.57 -6.92
CA ARG A 62 -9.75 0.08 -8.31
C ARG A 62 -9.54 1.24 -9.26
N GLU A 63 -10.30 2.32 -9.12
CA GLU A 63 -10.15 3.52 -9.94
C GLU A 63 -8.83 4.25 -9.64
N ALA A 64 -8.43 4.32 -8.36
CA ALA A 64 -7.20 4.98 -7.92
C ALA A 64 -5.95 4.27 -8.44
N THR A 65 -5.86 2.95 -8.24
CA THR A 65 -4.75 2.13 -8.75
C THR A 65 -4.69 2.13 -10.28
N ALA A 66 -5.83 2.13 -10.97
CA ALA A 66 -5.89 2.30 -12.42
C ALA A 66 -5.34 3.68 -12.86
N ALA A 67 -5.62 4.75 -12.13
CA ALA A 67 -5.06 6.09 -12.41
C ALA A 67 -3.53 6.16 -12.24
N LEU A 68 -2.96 5.32 -11.36
CA LEU A 68 -1.50 5.14 -11.26
C LEU A 68 -0.92 4.32 -12.42
N GLY A 69 -1.75 3.59 -13.15
CA GLY A 69 -1.37 2.68 -14.23
C GLY A 69 -1.10 1.25 -13.75
N ILE A 70 -1.59 0.88 -12.56
CA ILE A 70 -1.51 -0.49 -12.06
C ILE A 70 -2.66 -1.30 -12.69
N PRO A 71 -2.38 -2.41 -13.41
CA PRO A 71 -3.42 -3.27 -13.96
C PRO A 71 -4.28 -3.90 -12.86
N GLU A 72 -5.57 -4.12 -13.13
CA GLU A 72 -6.48 -4.77 -12.16
C GLU A 72 -6.00 -6.17 -11.74
N ALA A 73 -5.31 -6.90 -12.63
CA ALA A 73 -4.70 -8.19 -12.30
C ALA A 73 -3.57 -8.12 -11.26
N GLN A 74 -3.05 -6.92 -10.97
CA GLN A 74 -2.02 -6.65 -9.97
C GLN A 74 -2.60 -5.99 -8.70
N LEU A 75 -3.93 -5.87 -8.61
CA LEU A 75 -4.64 -5.38 -7.43
C LEU A 75 -5.33 -6.53 -6.72
N THR A 76 -5.01 -6.70 -5.43
CA THR A 76 -5.74 -7.57 -4.52
C THR A 76 -6.42 -6.74 -3.45
N VAL A 77 -7.73 -6.94 -3.26
CA VAL A 77 -8.51 -6.24 -2.24
C VAL A 77 -9.13 -7.27 -1.29
N HIS A 78 -8.75 -7.20 -0.02
CA HIS A 78 -9.36 -7.96 1.06
C HIS A 78 -10.34 -7.08 1.85
N ASP A 79 -11.15 -7.72 2.70
CA ASP A 79 -12.12 -7.06 3.57
C ASP A 79 -11.94 -7.55 5.01
N PHE A 80 -10.72 -7.40 5.54
CA PHE A 80 -10.51 -7.56 6.98
C PHE A 80 -11.24 -6.43 7.72
N ASP A 81 -11.87 -6.74 8.87
CA ASP A 81 -12.57 -5.70 9.62
C ASP A 81 -11.59 -4.67 10.18
N VAL A 82 -11.91 -3.39 10.03
CA VAL A 82 -11.05 -2.30 10.49
C VAL A 82 -10.91 -2.29 12.00
N ARG A 83 -9.71 -1.90 12.45
CA ARG A 83 -9.33 -1.86 13.87
C ARG A 83 -9.25 -3.24 14.53
N THR A 84 -9.25 -4.31 13.73
CA THR A 84 -9.15 -5.70 14.23
C THR A 84 -7.89 -6.43 13.74
N PHE A 85 -6.99 -5.73 13.04
CA PHE A 85 -5.79 -6.37 12.48
C PHE A 85 -4.90 -6.98 13.58
N PRO A 86 -4.70 -6.37 14.76
CA PRO A 86 -3.94 -7.00 15.83
C PRO A 86 -4.45 -8.39 16.23
N GLU A 87 -5.76 -8.60 16.26
CA GLU A 87 -6.40 -9.89 16.52
C GLU A 87 -6.25 -10.87 15.35
N ARG A 88 -6.11 -10.35 14.13
CA ARG A 88 -5.97 -11.11 12.88
C ARG A 88 -4.53 -11.22 12.38
N ARG A 89 -3.54 -10.84 13.21
CA ARG A 89 -2.13 -10.75 12.80
C ARG A 89 -1.54 -12.03 12.20
N GLN A 90 -1.99 -13.20 12.66
CA GLN A 90 -1.51 -14.49 12.15
C GLN A 90 -2.05 -14.76 10.74
N ASP A 91 -3.32 -14.45 10.50
CA ASP A 91 -3.93 -14.59 9.17
C ASP A 91 -3.30 -13.61 8.17
N ILE A 92 -3.02 -12.39 8.61
CA ILE A 92 -2.27 -11.39 7.82
C ILE A 92 -0.87 -11.91 7.49
N LEU A 93 -0.14 -12.48 8.45
CA LEU A 93 1.18 -13.05 8.19
C LEU A 93 1.13 -14.21 7.17
N GLU A 94 0.14 -15.11 7.28
CA GLU A 94 0.00 -16.23 6.36
C GLU A 94 -0.28 -15.76 4.93
N LEU A 95 -1.13 -14.75 4.78
CA LEU A 95 -1.37 -14.07 3.50
C LEU A 95 -0.08 -13.47 2.93
N LEU A 96 0.70 -12.77 3.76
CA LEU A 96 1.96 -12.16 3.33
C LEU A 96 3.03 -13.20 2.94
N VAL A 97 3.08 -14.34 3.64
CA VAL A 97 3.95 -15.47 3.26
C VAL A 97 3.52 -16.06 1.93
N ALA A 98 2.22 -16.20 1.65
CA ALA A 98 1.73 -16.65 0.36
C ALA A 98 2.14 -15.69 -0.77
N LEU A 99 1.99 -14.37 -0.56
CA LEU A 99 2.45 -13.35 -1.50
C LEU A 99 3.97 -13.41 -1.74
N TRP A 100 4.77 -13.71 -0.72
CA TRP A 100 6.21 -13.92 -0.90
C TRP A 100 6.52 -15.09 -1.83
N GLU A 101 5.85 -16.24 -1.64
CA GLU A 101 6.07 -17.43 -2.46
C GLU A 101 5.62 -17.23 -3.92
N GLU A 102 4.53 -16.49 -4.12
CA GLU A 102 3.99 -16.19 -5.46
C GLU A 102 4.81 -15.11 -6.19
N LEU A 103 5.07 -13.98 -5.52
CA LEU A 103 5.57 -12.77 -6.17
C LEU A 103 7.09 -12.61 -6.06
N ARG A 104 7.72 -13.01 -4.95
CA ARG A 104 9.16 -12.77 -4.68
C ARG A 104 9.62 -11.34 -5.05
N PRO A 105 9.01 -10.28 -4.46
CA PRO A 105 9.28 -8.90 -4.85
C PRO A 105 10.72 -8.47 -4.50
N ASP A 106 11.28 -7.60 -5.34
CA ASP A 106 12.59 -6.96 -5.11
C ASP A 106 12.53 -5.86 -4.04
N ALA A 107 11.34 -5.29 -3.84
CA ALA A 107 11.06 -4.36 -2.76
C ALA A 107 9.59 -4.40 -2.31
N VAL A 108 9.38 -4.09 -1.03
CA VAL A 108 8.05 -3.94 -0.42
C VAL A 108 7.92 -2.54 0.16
N PHE A 109 6.85 -1.85 -0.24
CA PHE A 109 6.38 -0.63 0.41
C PHE A 109 5.28 -0.97 1.41
N GLN A 110 5.42 -0.51 2.64
CA GLN A 110 4.47 -0.73 3.73
C GLN A 110 4.37 0.53 4.60
N PRO A 111 3.40 0.63 5.53
CA PRO A 111 3.40 1.74 6.47
C PRO A 111 4.69 1.79 7.30
N SER A 112 5.06 3.01 7.72
CA SER A 112 6.17 3.25 8.63
C SER A 112 5.94 2.52 9.97
N HIS A 113 7.02 2.00 10.56
CA HIS A 113 6.97 1.42 11.90
C HIS A 113 6.69 2.45 13.02
N HIS A 114 6.81 3.74 12.71
CA HIS A 114 6.48 4.83 13.64
C HIS A 114 5.04 5.34 13.47
N ASP A 115 4.25 4.70 12.61
CA ASP A 115 2.82 5.00 12.47
C ASP A 115 2.06 4.60 13.75
N VAL A 116 1.26 5.51 14.30
CA VAL A 116 0.49 5.26 15.54
C VAL A 116 -0.78 4.42 15.33
N HIS A 117 -1.22 4.22 14.09
CA HIS A 117 -2.42 3.46 13.77
C HIS A 117 -2.18 1.95 13.90
N GLN A 118 -2.95 1.26 14.73
CA GLN A 118 -2.74 -0.14 15.10
C GLN A 118 -2.82 -1.12 13.92
N ASP A 119 -3.68 -0.84 12.93
CA ASP A 119 -3.76 -1.64 11.70
C ASP A 119 -2.47 -1.50 10.87
N HIS A 120 -1.92 -0.28 10.78
CA HIS A 120 -0.68 0.01 10.07
C HIS A 120 0.50 -0.67 10.76
N GLN A 121 0.56 -0.58 12.09
CA GLN A 121 1.57 -1.27 12.90
C GLN A 121 1.56 -2.78 12.67
N THR A 122 0.36 -3.38 12.59
CA THR A 122 0.23 -4.82 12.35
C THR A 122 0.77 -5.20 10.98
N VAL A 123 0.33 -4.53 9.90
CA VAL A 123 0.83 -4.78 8.54
C VAL A 123 2.34 -4.54 8.47
N ALA A 124 2.85 -3.47 9.06
CA ALA A 124 4.28 -3.16 9.05
C ALA A 124 5.12 -4.23 9.75
N GLN A 125 4.67 -4.71 10.92
CA GLN A 125 5.38 -5.74 11.69
C GLN A 125 5.36 -7.10 10.98
N GLU A 126 4.21 -7.52 10.46
CA GLU A 126 4.08 -8.79 9.76
C GLU A 126 4.74 -8.76 8.38
N GLY A 127 4.66 -7.63 7.68
CA GLY A 127 5.40 -7.37 6.44
C GLY A 127 6.90 -7.49 6.62
N LEU A 128 7.46 -6.86 7.65
CA LEU A 128 8.89 -7.02 7.95
C LEU A 128 9.26 -8.50 8.20
N ARG A 129 8.42 -9.26 8.93
CA ARG A 129 8.69 -10.69 9.20
C ARG A 129 8.67 -11.54 7.93
N ALA A 130 7.69 -11.31 7.05
CA ALA A 130 7.54 -12.03 5.79
C ALA A 130 8.62 -11.66 4.76
N PHE A 131 8.97 -10.38 4.66
CA PHE A 131 9.81 -9.83 3.60
C PHE A 131 11.23 -9.43 4.04
N LYS A 132 11.69 -9.84 5.24
CA LYS A 132 13.04 -9.52 5.80
C LYS A 132 14.25 -9.86 4.91
N ARG A 133 14.06 -10.58 3.80
CA ARG A 133 15.13 -10.96 2.85
C ARG A 133 15.16 -10.09 1.60
N THR A 134 14.29 -9.09 1.51
CA THR A 134 14.22 -8.15 0.40
C THR A 134 14.25 -6.71 0.93
N THR A 135 14.25 -5.73 0.03
CA THR A 135 14.19 -4.32 0.44
C THR A 135 12.81 -4.04 1.02
N VAL A 136 12.74 -3.40 2.19
CA VAL A 136 11.47 -2.98 2.80
C VAL A 136 11.56 -1.50 3.13
N LEU A 137 10.62 -0.72 2.60
CA LEU A 137 10.56 0.74 2.76
C LEU A 137 9.23 1.13 3.40
N GLY A 138 9.32 1.92 4.46
CA GLY A 138 8.16 2.50 5.14
C GLY A 138 7.70 3.79 4.46
N TYR A 139 6.45 3.88 4.03
CA TYR A 139 5.81 5.14 3.68
C TYR A 139 5.10 5.73 4.89
N GLU A 140 4.91 7.05 4.89
CA GLU A 140 4.36 7.78 6.02
C GLU A 140 2.99 8.36 5.70
N ILE A 141 2.15 8.42 6.75
CA ILE A 141 0.87 9.10 6.74
C ILE A 141 0.97 10.27 7.72
N PRO A 142 0.87 11.54 7.26
CA PRO A 142 1.26 12.73 8.05
C PRO A 142 0.57 12.88 9.40
N TRP A 143 -0.66 12.39 9.55
CA TRP A 143 -1.39 12.46 10.81
C TRP A 143 -1.08 11.29 11.76
N ASN A 144 -0.45 10.24 11.26
CA ASN A 144 -0.07 9.08 12.07
C ASN A 144 1.41 9.10 12.50
N ASN A 145 2.28 9.73 11.73
CA ASN A 145 3.72 9.83 12.02
C ASN A 145 4.02 11.12 12.79
N LEU A 146 4.26 11.00 14.11
CA LEU A 146 4.52 12.14 14.99
C LEU A 146 6.01 12.55 15.02
N ASP A 147 6.87 11.66 14.55
CA ASP A 147 8.26 11.93 14.25
C ASP A 147 8.54 11.59 12.77
N PHE A 148 9.65 12.14 12.25
CA PHE A 148 10.09 11.90 10.89
C PHE A 148 11.46 11.24 10.92
N SER A 149 11.60 10.10 10.25
CA SER A 149 12.89 9.41 10.07
C SER A 149 13.21 9.18 8.60
N TYR A 150 14.12 9.99 8.06
CA TYR A 150 14.49 9.93 6.64
C TYR A 150 15.48 8.80 6.35
N GLY A 151 14.97 7.61 5.99
CA GLY A 151 15.80 6.45 5.61
C GLY A 151 16.12 6.36 4.11
N ALA A 152 15.23 6.85 3.24
CA ALA A 152 15.38 6.80 1.78
C ALA A 152 14.61 7.93 1.09
N TYR A 153 15.16 8.47 0.00
CA TYR A 153 14.49 9.48 -0.83
C TYR A 153 14.36 8.97 -2.25
N ILE A 154 13.16 9.08 -2.80
CA ILE A 154 12.88 8.78 -4.21
C ILE A 154 12.51 10.09 -4.88
N ALA A 155 13.37 10.55 -5.79
CA ALA A 155 13.11 11.77 -6.55
C ALA A 155 11.85 11.60 -7.40
N LEU A 156 10.96 12.59 -7.41
CA LEU A 156 9.77 12.58 -8.25
C LEU A 156 9.81 13.76 -9.19
N GLU A 157 9.24 13.57 -10.38
CA GLU A 157 8.98 14.63 -11.33
C GLU A 157 7.51 15.01 -11.24
N GLN A 158 7.15 16.18 -11.77
CA GLN A 158 5.78 16.70 -11.68
C GLN A 158 4.73 15.69 -12.15
N ARG A 159 4.98 14.99 -13.27
CA ARG A 159 4.08 13.95 -13.79
C ARG A 159 3.80 12.80 -12.82
N HIS A 160 4.76 12.45 -11.95
CA HIS A 160 4.56 11.41 -10.93
C HIS A 160 3.65 11.93 -9.82
N LEU A 161 3.78 13.22 -9.46
CA LEU A 161 2.90 13.88 -8.50
C LEU A 161 1.49 14.03 -9.07
N ASP A 162 1.37 14.40 -10.34
CA ASP A 162 0.07 14.55 -11.01
C ASP A 162 -0.71 13.22 -11.00
N ARG A 163 -0.04 12.09 -11.27
CA ARG A 163 -0.68 10.77 -11.15
C ARG A 163 -1.08 10.41 -9.73
N LYS A 164 -0.23 10.74 -8.74
CA LYS A 164 -0.56 10.55 -7.32
C LYS A 164 -1.84 11.32 -6.96
N VAL A 165 -1.92 12.60 -7.35
CA VAL A 165 -3.10 13.43 -7.10
C VAL A 165 -4.33 12.88 -7.82
N ALA A 166 -4.20 12.51 -9.11
CA ALA A 166 -5.31 11.95 -9.89
C ALA A 166 -5.86 10.63 -9.33
N ALA A 167 -5.02 9.84 -8.64
CA ALA A 167 -5.42 8.63 -7.92
C ALA A 167 -6.14 8.97 -6.61
N LEU A 168 -5.64 9.93 -5.84
CA LEU A 168 -6.29 10.39 -4.61
C LEU A 168 -7.63 11.08 -4.84
N GLU A 169 -7.85 11.68 -6.01
CA GLU A 169 -9.15 12.24 -6.42
C GLU A 169 -10.24 11.18 -6.71
N ARG A 170 -9.94 9.87 -6.54
CA ARG A 170 -10.90 8.78 -6.74
C ARG A 170 -11.65 8.37 -5.46
N TYR A 171 -11.25 8.89 -4.29
CA TYR A 171 -11.95 8.73 -3.00
C TYR A 171 -12.75 9.99 -2.66
#